data_AF-A0A1G4YD03-F1
#
_entry.id   AF-A0A1G4YD03-F1
#
_cell.length_a   1.000
_cell.length_b   1.000
_cell.length_c   1.000
_cell.angle_alpha   90.00
_cell.angle_beta   90.00
_cell.angle_gamma   90.00
#
_symmetry.space_group_name_H-M   'P 1'
#
loop_
_entity.id
_entity.type
_entity.pdbx_description
1 polymer ?
#
loop_
_entity_poly.entity_id
_entity_poly.type
_entity_poly.pdbx_seq_one_letter_code
_entity_poly.pdbx_strand_id
1 'polypeptide(L)'
;MNRLQTISVVLAQKMDQLQARENIQLAIAACQYALRVSGWKDANVGEAFSGLQRNGTLTKHELAFCRKRGEALDNDYFIKQENGETDSIISFSRARVVSAILLLHAGEYAESVYESLISLDDTAPLLAVLQEKG
;
A
#
# COMPACT_ATOMS: atom_id res chain seq x y z
N MET A 1 8.35 -2.53 20.29
CA MET A 1 7.51 -1.46 19.75
C MET A 1 7.65 -1.51 18.24
N ASN A 2 6.59 -1.74 17.47
CA ASN A 2 6.71 -1.82 16.01
C ASN A 2 6.75 -0.41 15.40
N ARG A 3 7.21 -0.30 14.14
CA ARG A 3 7.36 0.99 13.45
C ARG A 3 6.04 1.76 13.36
N LEU A 4 4.91 1.07 13.16
CA LEU A 4 3.58 1.71 13.18
C LEU A 4 3.28 2.42 14.50
N GLN A 5 3.60 1.81 15.65
CA GLN A 5 3.41 2.43 16.97
C GLN A 5 4.24 3.71 17.14
N THR A 6 5.41 3.80 16.49
CA THR A 6 6.23 5.03 16.51
C THR A 6 5.69 6.14 15.61
N ILE A 7 4.91 5.80 14.58
CA ILE A 7 4.41 6.76 13.58
C ILE A 7 2.99 7.22 13.93
N SER A 8 2.11 6.29 14.33
CA SER A 8 0.72 6.58 14.71
C SER A 8 0.18 5.54 15.68
N VAL A 9 0.11 5.92 16.96
CA VAL A 9 -0.43 5.06 18.03
C VAL A 9 -1.90 4.69 17.78
N VAL A 10 -2.72 5.65 17.33
CA VAL A 10 -4.14 5.44 17.05
C VAL A 10 -4.33 4.41 15.94
N LEU A 11 -3.52 4.49 14.89
CA LEU A 11 -3.63 3.55 13.77
C LEU A 11 -3.07 2.18 14.13
N ALA A 12 -2.00 2.11 14.92
CA ALA A 12 -1.52 0.85 15.49
C ALA A 12 -2.61 0.15 16.33
N GLN A 13 -3.34 0.88 17.15
CA GLN A 13 -4.48 0.33 17.92
C GLN A 13 -5.59 -0.20 17.02
N LYS A 14 -5.94 0.53 15.94
CA LYS A 14 -6.92 0.04 14.95
C LYS A 14 -6.44 -1.21 14.21
N MET A 15 -5.14 -1.28 13.87
CA MET A 15 -4.55 -2.47 13.24
C MET A 15 -4.53 -3.68 14.18
N ASP A 16 -4.31 -3.45 15.48
CA ASP A 16 -4.38 -4.50 16.50
C ASP A 16 -5.82 -5.03 16.67
N GLN A 17 -6.82 -4.14 16.63
CA GLN A 17 -8.24 -4.52 16.63
C GLN A 17 -8.61 -5.36 15.41
N LEU A 18 -8.07 -5.01 14.24
CA LEU A 18 -8.26 -5.77 12.99
C LEU A 18 -7.39 -7.04 12.92
N GLN A 19 -6.55 -7.33 13.91
CA GLN A 19 -5.58 -8.44 13.88
C GLN A 19 -4.67 -8.42 12.63
N ALA A 20 -4.42 -7.24 12.08
CA ALA A 20 -3.75 -7.08 10.78
C ALA A 20 -2.30 -7.59 10.77
N ARG A 21 -1.66 -7.70 11.94
CA ARG A 21 -0.25 -8.12 12.08
C ARG A 21 0.02 -9.52 11.54
N GLU A 22 -0.95 -10.42 11.57
CA GLU A 22 -0.80 -11.80 11.13
C GLU A 22 -1.72 -12.15 9.95
N ASN A 23 -2.59 -11.21 9.55
CA ASN A 23 -3.66 -11.48 8.60
C ASN A 23 -3.29 -11.02 7.18
N ILE A 24 -2.66 -11.93 6.44
CA ILE A 24 -2.33 -11.74 5.02
C ILE A 24 -3.55 -11.39 4.16
N GLN A 25 -4.74 -11.92 4.48
CA GLN A 25 -5.96 -11.67 3.69
C GLN A 25 -6.45 -10.23 3.85
N LEU A 26 -6.29 -9.64 5.04
CA LEU A 26 -6.57 -8.22 5.26
C LEU A 26 -5.60 -7.34 4.47
N ALA A 27 -4.31 -7.65 4.48
CA ALA A 27 -3.32 -6.90 3.70
C ALA A 27 -3.55 -7.02 2.19
N ILE A 28 -3.90 -8.22 1.68
CA ILE A 28 -4.31 -8.40 0.28
C ILE A 28 -5.55 -7.55 -0.05
N ALA A 29 -6.58 -7.57 0.80
CA ALA A 29 -7.79 -6.79 0.58
C ALA A 29 -7.52 -5.28 0.57
N ALA A 30 -6.64 -4.81 1.46
CA ALA A 30 -6.22 -3.41 1.51
C ALA A 30 -5.50 -2.99 0.22
N CYS A 31 -4.49 -3.76 -0.21
CA CYS A 31 -3.77 -3.52 -1.45
C CYS A 31 -4.71 -3.53 -2.67
N GLN A 32 -5.63 -4.51 -2.75
CA GLN A 32 -6.57 -4.62 -3.84
C GLN A 32 -7.51 -3.41 -3.90
N TYR A 33 -8.01 -2.97 -2.75
CA TYR A 33 -8.87 -1.80 -2.65
C TYR A 33 -8.13 -0.54 -3.08
N ALA A 34 -6.93 -0.32 -2.53
CA ALA A 34 -6.10 0.85 -2.82
C ALA A 34 -5.74 0.94 -4.31
N LEU A 35 -5.29 -0.17 -4.90
CA LEU A 35 -5.00 -0.25 -6.33
C LEU A 35 -6.22 0.10 -7.18
N ARG A 36 -7.40 -0.43 -6.83
CA ARG A 36 -8.65 -0.15 -7.55
C ARG A 36 -9.07 1.32 -7.45
N VAL A 37 -9.05 1.90 -6.24
CA VAL A 37 -9.56 3.26 -6.00
C VAL A 37 -8.59 4.33 -6.49
N SER A 38 -7.29 4.06 -6.51
CA SER A 38 -6.28 4.97 -7.10
C SER A 38 -6.52 5.29 -8.58
N GLY A 39 -7.37 4.52 -9.28
CA GLY A 39 -7.59 4.64 -10.72
C GLY A 39 -6.33 4.37 -11.56
N TRP A 40 -5.27 3.84 -10.94
CA TRP A 40 -3.98 3.66 -11.57
C TRP A 40 -3.96 2.38 -12.43
N LYS A 41 -3.67 2.55 -13.72
CA LYS A 41 -3.71 1.48 -14.74
C LYS A 41 -2.32 1.06 -15.20
N ASP A 42 -1.38 0.92 -14.27
CA ASP A 42 -0.04 0.38 -14.59
C ASP A 42 -0.12 -1.15 -14.66
N ALA A 43 -0.08 -1.69 -15.88
CA ALA A 43 -0.26 -3.12 -16.13
C ALA A 43 0.76 -3.97 -15.39
N ASN A 44 2.02 -3.53 -15.29
CA ASN A 44 3.08 -4.27 -14.63
C ASN A 44 2.87 -4.33 -13.10
N VAL A 45 2.32 -3.27 -12.49
CA VAL A 45 1.95 -3.27 -11.06
C VAL A 45 0.76 -4.19 -10.82
N GLY A 46 -0.24 -4.15 -11.69
CA GLY A 46 -1.39 -5.04 -11.63
C GLY A 46 -1.01 -6.52 -11.80
N GLU A 47 -0.09 -6.82 -12.73
CA GLU A 47 0.46 -8.16 -12.94
C GLU A 47 1.27 -8.62 -11.72
N ALA A 48 2.15 -7.78 -11.18
CA ALA A 48 2.93 -8.09 -9.98
C ALA A 48 2.02 -8.40 -8.78
N PHE A 49 0.98 -7.59 -8.56
CA PHE A 49 0.01 -7.85 -7.49
C PHE A 49 -0.78 -9.15 -7.73
N SER A 50 -1.21 -9.41 -8.96
CA SER A 50 -1.91 -10.66 -9.32
C SER A 50 -1.00 -11.89 -9.17
N GLY A 51 0.29 -11.75 -9.48
CA GLY A 51 1.34 -12.75 -9.24
C GLY A 51 1.51 -13.03 -7.75
N LEU A 52 1.64 -11.98 -6.95
CA LEU A 52 1.73 -12.04 -5.49
C LEU A 52 0.52 -12.76 -4.87
N GLN A 53 -0.70 -12.44 -5.30
CA GLN A 53 -1.92 -13.09 -4.79
C GLN A 53 -1.95 -14.60 -5.10
N ARG A 54 -1.47 -15.01 -6.28
CA ARG A 54 -1.47 -16.43 -6.68
C ARG A 54 -0.35 -17.23 -6.04
N ASN A 55 0.84 -16.64 -5.92
CA ASN A 55 2.06 -17.34 -5.54
C ASN A 55 2.49 -17.08 -4.09
N GLY A 56 1.84 -16.12 -3.41
CA GLY A 56 2.25 -15.64 -2.09
C GLY A 56 3.54 -14.82 -2.10
N THR A 57 4.17 -14.59 -3.26
CA THR A 57 5.45 -13.90 -3.39
C THR A 57 5.62 -13.26 -4.77
N LEU A 58 6.51 -12.26 -4.86
CA LEU A 58 6.93 -11.67 -6.13
C LEU A 58 8.13 -12.43 -6.69
N THR A 59 8.16 -12.59 -8.01
CA THR A 59 9.38 -13.00 -8.71
C THR A 59 10.47 -11.94 -8.57
N LYS A 60 11.72 -12.30 -8.83
CA LYS A 60 12.85 -11.34 -8.81
C LYS A 60 12.63 -10.16 -9.75
N HIS A 61 12.03 -10.39 -10.92
CA HIS A 61 11.74 -9.33 -11.89
C HIS A 61 10.63 -8.40 -11.42
N GLU A 62 9.51 -8.94 -10.91
CA GLU A 62 8.40 -8.13 -10.38
C GLU A 62 8.83 -7.31 -9.16
N LEU A 63 9.64 -7.90 -8.26
CA LEU A 63 10.18 -7.22 -7.10
C LEU A 63 11.10 -6.05 -7.51
N ALA A 64 12.02 -6.29 -8.43
CA ALA A 64 12.91 -5.24 -8.93
C ALA A 64 12.14 -4.11 -9.63
N PHE A 65 11.13 -4.47 -10.43
CA PHE A 65 10.24 -3.51 -11.07
C PHE A 65 9.50 -2.65 -10.03
N CYS A 66 8.83 -3.28 -9.06
CA CYS A 66 8.07 -2.56 -8.04
C CYS A 66 8.96 -1.61 -7.22
N ARG A 67 10.17 -2.04 -6.83
CA ARG A 67 11.12 -1.17 -6.12
C ARG A 67 11.47 0.08 -6.94
N LYS A 68 11.92 -0.12 -8.18
CA LYS A 68 12.28 0.99 -9.07
C LYS A 68 11.08 1.91 -9.34
N ARG A 69 9.88 1.33 -9.47
CA ARG A 69 8.65 2.08 -9.74
C ARG A 69 8.24 2.92 -8.53
N GLY A 70 8.32 2.36 -7.32
CA GLY A 70 8.06 3.07 -6.07
C GLY A 70 9.00 4.25 -5.88
N GLU A 71 10.31 4.02 -6.03
CA GLU A 71 11.34 5.08 -5.95
C GLU A 71 11.09 6.21 -6.97
N ALA A 72 10.75 5.87 -8.22
CA ALA A 72 10.46 6.86 -9.24
C ALA A 72 9.22 7.71 -8.90
N LEU A 73 8.19 7.11 -8.29
CA LEU A 73 6.98 7.81 -7.88
C LEU A 73 7.21 8.71 -6.66
N ASP A 74 8.00 8.25 -5.68
CA ASP A 74 8.39 9.06 -4.53
C ASP A 74 9.22 10.28 -4.98
N ASN A 75 10.18 10.08 -5.90
CA ASN A 75 10.97 11.18 -6.46
C ASN A 75 10.09 12.17 -7.23
N ASP A 76 9.17 11.68 -8.07
CA ASP A 76 8.22 12.52 -8.80
C ASP A 76 7.33 13.32 -7.84
N TYR A 77 6.87 12.71 -6.74
CA TYR A 77 6.14 13.40 -5.69
C TYR A 77 6.94 14.57 -5.09
N PHE A 78 8.18 14.34 -4.65
CA PHE A 78 8.99 15.38 -4.03
C PHE A 78 9.28 16.54 -5.00
N ILE A 79 9.64 16.23 -6.25
CA ILE A 79 9.88 17.25 -7.28
C ILE A 79 8.64 18.10 -7.50
N LYS A 80 7.48 17.47 -7.69
CA LYS A 80 6.20 18.17 -7.89
C LYS A 80 5.78 18.97 -6.68
N GLN A 81 5.98 18.44 -5.47
CA GLN A 81 5.67 19.13 -4.23
C GLN A 81 6.53 20.39 -4.07
N GLU A 82 7.82 20.32 -4.34
CA GLU A 82 8.75 21.46 -4.32
C GLU A 82 8.36 22.54 -5.34
N ASN A 83 7.83 22.13 -6.49
CA ASN A 83 7.33 23.03 -7.53
C ASN A 83 5.91 23.57 -7.25
N GLY A 84 5.23 23.11 -6.18
CA GLY A 84 3.86 23.50 -5.88
C GLY A 84 2.81 22.91 -6.84
N GLU A 85 3.12 21.82 -7.52
CA GLU A 85 2.21 21.15 -8.46
C GLU A 85 1.11 20.39 -7.70
N THR A 86 -0.14 20.65 -8.07
CA THR A 86 -1.33 20.10 -7.39
C THR A 86 -1.51 18.59 -7.60
N ASP A 87 -0.88 18.01 -8.62
CA ASP A 87 -0.94 16.58 -8.91
C ASP A 87 0.14 15.76 -8.19
N SER A 88 1.00 16.40 -7.39
CA SER A 88 1.98 15.72 -6.51
C SER A 88 1.32 14.62 -5.66
N ILE A 89 0.11 14.85 -5.16
CA ILE A 89 -0.65 13.89 -4.36
C ILE A 89 -0.97 12.59 -5.13
N ILE A 90 -1.10 12.66 -6.46
CA ILE A 90 -1.34 11.48 -7.29
C ILE A 90 -0.09 10.59 -7.30
N SER A 91 1.10 11.20 -7.41
CA SER A 91 2.37 10.48 -7.39
C SER A 91 2.63 9.88 -6.01
N PHE A 92 2.33 10.62 -4.94
CA PHE A 92 2.35 10.12 -3.58
C PHE A 92 1.44 8.90 -3.41
N SER A 93 0.15 9.03 -3.71
CA SER A 93 -0.84 7.95 -3.58
C SER A 93 -0.37 6.68 -4.29
N ARG A 94 0.10 6.80 -5.54
CA ARG A 94 0.63 5.66 -6.30
C ARG A 94 1.89 5.05 -5.68
N ALA A 95 2.81 5.87 -5.17
CA ALA A 95 3.99 5.38 -4.46
C ALA A 95 3.60 4.55 -3.23
N ARG A 96 2.60 5.02 -2.48
CA ARG A 96 2.06 4.32 -1.31
C ARG A 96 1.40 2.98 -1.69
N VAL A 97 0.68 2.90 -2.81
CA VAL A 97 0.16 1.62 -3.35
C VAL A 97 1.29 0.63 -3.64
N VAL A 98 2.35 1.07 -4.31
CA VAL A 98 3.51 0.19 -4.59
C VAL A 98 4.20 -0.24 -3.30
N SER A 99 4.34 0.68 -2.34
CA SER A 99 4.91 0.40 -1.02
C SER A 99 4.11 -0.69 -0.29
N ALA A 100 2.78 -0.59 -0.31
CA ALA A 100 1.90 -1.60 0.29
C ALA A 100 2.12 -3.00 -0.31
N ILE A 101 2.31 -3.11 -1.63
CA ILE A 101 2.58 -4.38 -2.33
C ILE A 101 3.95 -4.95 -1.90
N LEU A 102 4.98 -4.10 -1.81
CA LEU A 102 6.32 -4.50 -1.39
C LEU A 102 6.35 -5.00 0.06
N LEU A 103 5.59 -4.35 0.95
CA LEU A 103 5.46 -4.74 2.36
C LEU A 103 4.67 -6.04 2.52
N LEU A 104 3.60 -6.22 1.72
CA LEU A 104 2.87 -7.49 1.66
C LEU A 104 3.80 -8.65 1.26
N HIS A 105 4.64 -8.45 0.25
CA HIS A 105 5.66 -9.43 -0.14
C HIS A 105 6.67 -9.72 0.97
N ALA A 106 7.05 -8.72 1.78
CA ALA A 106 7.99 -8.87 2.89
C ALA A 106 7.39 -9.51 4.15
N GLY A 107 6.07 -9.76 4.17
CA GLY A 107 5.36 -10.25 5.37
C GLY A 107 5.02 -9.15 6.39
N GLU A 108 5.21 -7.89 6.05
CA GLU A 108 4.88 -6.73 6.89
C GLU A 108 3.42 -6.32 6.67
N TYR A 109 2.48 -7.18 7.09
CA TYR A 109 1.06 -7.05 6.75
C TYR A 109 0.39 -5.79 7.34
N ALA A 110 0.73 -5.42 8.59
CA ALA A 110 0.18 -4.23 9.21
C ALA A 110 0.67 -2.95 8.50
N GLU A 111 1.94 -2.91 8.13
CA GLU A 111 2.56 -1.84 7.35
C GLU A 111 1.96 -1.77 5.94
N SER A 112 1.68 -2.92 5.32
CA SER A 112 0.99 -2.99 4.02
C SER A 112 -0.42 -2.38 4.08
N VAL A 113 -1.20 -2.69 5.11
CA VAL A 113 -2.52 -2.08 5.34
C VAL A 113 -2.39 -0.57 5.59
N TYR A 114 -1.40 -0.16 6.36
CA TYR A 114 -1.12 1.25 6.64
C TYR A 114 -0.82 2.06 5.37
N GLU A 115 0.11 1.60 4.53
CA GLU A 115 0.42 2.28 3.27
C GLU A 115 -0.78 2.28 2.31
N SER A 116 -1.60 1.22 2.32
CA SER A 116 -2.87 1.18 1.57
C SER A 116 -3.84 2.26 2.04
N LEU A 117 -3.96 2.50 3.35
CA LEU A 117 -4.82 3.56 3.89
C LEU A 117 -4.30 4.95 3.52
N ILE A 118 -2.99 5.20 3.63
CA ILE A 118 -2.40 6.51 3.31
C ILE A 118 -2.48 6.85 1.83
N SER A 119 -2.57 5.84 0.97
CA SER A 119 -2.77 6.06 -0.47
C SER A 119 -4.13 6.70 -0.81
N LEU A 120 -5.05 6.81 0.15
CA LEU A 120 -6.43 7.24 -0.06
C LEU A 120 -6.71 8.58 0.61
N ASP A 121 -7.50 9.42 -0.08
CA ASP A 121 -8.01 10.67 0.50
C ASP A 121 -9.07 10.41 1.59
N ASP A 122 -9.95 9.43 1.36
CA ASP A 122 -10.93 8.94 2.34
C ASP A 122 -10.68 7.46 2.67
N THR A 123 -10.35 7.23 3.94
CA THR A 123 -10.03 5.89 4.46
C THR A 123 -11.25 5.12 4.98
N ALA A 124 -12.39 5.79 5.21
CA ALA A 124 -13.55 5.15 5.81
C ALA A 124 -14.09 3.95 5.01
N PRO A 125 -14.17 4.03 3.66
CA PRO A 125 -14.60 2.89 2.85
C PRO A 125 -13.67 1.67 2.95
N LEU A 126 -12.35 1.89 2.99
CA LEU A 126 -11.40 0.79 3.16
C LEU A 126 -11.53 0.17 4.56
N LEU A 127 -11.64 1.00 5.59
CA LEU A 127 -11.82 0.50 6.96
C LEU A 127 -13.07 -0.37 7.10
N ALA A 128 -14.18 -0.02 6.45
CA ALA A 128 -15.39 -0.84 6.41
C ALA A 128 -15.13 -2.20 5.73
N VAL A 129 -14.45 -2.22 4.58
CA VAL A 129 -14.08 -3.47 3.88
C VAL A 129 -13.19 -4.37 4.75
N LEU A 130 -12.29 -3.78 5.54
CA LEU A 130 -11.41 -4.55 6.41
C LEU A 130 -12.14 -5.11 7.63
N GLN A 131 -13.12 -4.38 8.18
CA GLN A 131 -13.95 -4.86 9.29
C GLN A 131 -14.82 -6.06 8.91
N GLU A 132 -15.26 -6.17 7.66
CA GLU A 132 -16.00 -7.35 7.16
C GLU A 132 -15.11 -8.59 7.00
N LYS A 133 -13.78 -8.43 6.99
CA LYS A 133 -12.79 -9.47 6.72
C LYS A 133 -11.97 -9.90 7.95
N GLY A 134 -12.05 -9.15 9.05
CA GLY A 134 -11.40 -9.46 10.34
C GLY A 134 -12.40 -10.08 11.30
#